data_AF-A0A3D0RHF4-F1
#
_entry.id   AF-A0A3D0RHF4-F1
#
_cell.length_a   1.000
_cell.length_b   1.000
_cell.length_c   1.000
_cell.angle_alpha   90.00
_cell.angle_beta   90.00
_cell.angle_gamma   90.00
#
_symmetry.space_group_name_H-M   'P 1'
#
loop_
_entity.id
_entity.type
_entity.pdbx_description
1 polymer ?
#
loop_
_entity_poly.entity_id
_entity_poly.type
_entity_poly.pdbx_seq_one_letter_code
_entity_poly.pdbx_strand_id
1 'polypeptide(L)'
;MKKIVLALAMVAMVGAVSAQGLSLGIKGGVNMSNFYGKEVKDTKMKLGFNVGIAADYEFESNVAIQSGLYFITKGAKLSSTKIDQKVGDIKLSGTVDKTANAMYLQIPLHLAYKIDVTPGARVVLHAGPYAAYGVGGKISGKSTVKVSGNVPADQKAAVDAALKQINA
;
A
#
# COMPACT_ATOMS: atom_id res chain seq x y z
N MET A 1 26.41 -28.80 2.43
CA MET A 1 25.91 -29.74 1.39
C MET A 1 24.39 -29.67 1.21
N LYS A 2 23.56 -29.88 2.25
CA LYS A 2 22.08 -29.87 2.13
C LYS A 2 21.49 -28.57 1.55
N LYS A 3 22.04 -27.41 1.88
CA LYS A 3 21.60 -26.09 1.37
C LYS A 3 21.93 -25.85 -0.12
N ILE A 4 23.04 -26.42 -0.58
CA ILE A 4 23.49 -26.32 -1.99
C ILE A 4 22.67 -27.24 -2.87
N VAL A 5 22.37 -28.46 -2.41
CA VAL A 5 21.46 -29.38 -3.09
C VAL A 5 20.04 -28.79 -3.21
N LEU A 6 19.55 -28.12 -2.16
CA LEU A 6 18.25 -27.45 -2.20
C LEU A 6 18.23 -26.27 -3.19
N ALA A 7 19.29 -25.47 -3.23
CA ALA A 7 19.43 -24.38 -4.19
C ALA A 7 19.51 -24.90 -5.64
N LEU A 8 20.31 -25.95 -5.89
CA LEU A 8 20.40 -26.61 -7.20
C LEU A 8 19.07 -27.24 -7.63
N ALA A 9 18.33 -27.85 -6.70
CA ALA A 9 17.00 -28.40 -6.97
C ALA A 9 15.99 -27.30 -7.31
N MET A 10 16.02 -26.15 -6.61
CA MET A 10 15.20 -24.99 -6.94
C MET A 10 15.54 -24.43 -8.33
N VAL A 11 16.82 -24.32 -8.69
CA VAL A 11 17.25 -23.86 -10.02
C VAL A 11 16.83 -24.83 -11.12
N ALA A 12 16.96 -26.15 -10.89
CA ALA A 12 16.53 -27.17 -11.85
C ALA A 12 15.00 -27.19 -12.06
N MET A 13 14.21 -26.96 -11.00
CA MET A 13 12.75 -26.85 -11.10
C MET A 13 12.33 -25.61 -11.91
N VAL A 14 13.01 -24.47 -11.75
CA VAL A 14 12.75 -23.26 -12.55
C VAL A 14 13.06 -23.50 -14.04
N GLY A 15 14.13 -24.25 -14.34
CA GLY A 15 14.49 -24.61 -15.72
C GLY A 15 13.47 -25.52 -16.41
N ALA A 16 12.97 -26.55 -15.72
CA ALA A 16 11.98 -27.48 -16.29
C ALA A 16 10.59 -26.84 -16.50
N VAL A 17 10.22 -25.90 -15.63
CA VAL A 17 8.99 -25.12 -15.72
C VAL A 17 8.97 -24.19 -16.95
N SER A 18 10.13 -23.60 -17.28
CA SER A 18 10.27 -22.68 -18.42
C SER A 18 10.02 -23.34 -19.79
N ALA A 19 10.15 -24.67 -19.90
CA ALA A 19 9.92 -25.41 -21.15
C ALA A 19 8.44 -25.67 -21.46
N GLN A 20 7.53 -25.50 -20.49
CA GLN A 20 6.09 -25.78 -20.63
C GLN A 20 5.25 -24.50 -20.81
N GLY A 21 5.87 -23.39 -21.21
CA GLY A 21 5.20 -22.09 -21.30
C GLY A 21 4.93 -21.43 -19.94
N LEU A 22 5.38 -22.04 -18.84
CA LEU A 22 5.24 -21.48 -17.50
C LEU A 22 6.49 -20.66 -17.13
N SER A 23 6.32 -19.34 -17.01
CA SER A 23 7.34 -18.40 -16.60
C SER A 23 7.16 -18.03 -15.13
N LEU A 24 8.15 -18.32 -14.31
CA LEU A 24 8.18 -17.91 -12.90
C LEU A 24 9.08 -16.68 -12.75
N GLY A 25 8.58 -15.66 -12.07
CA GLY A 25 9.32 -14.42 -11.85
C GLY A 25 8.98 -13.76 -10.52
N ILE A 26 9.78 -12.77 -10.14
CA ILE A 26 9.46 -11.89 -9.01
C ILE A 26 8.89 -10.61 -9.59
N LYS A 27 7.72 -10.17 -9.11
CA LYS A 27 7.08 -8.92 -9.51
C LYS A 27 6.99 -8.02 -8.29
N GLY A 28 7.41 -6.76 -8.46
CA GLY A 28 7.33 -5.74 -7.42
C GLY A 28 7.02 -4.38 -8.04
N GLY A 29 6.42 -3.50 -7.26
CA GLY A 29 5.94 -2.22 -7.75
C GLY A 29 5.38 -1.34 -6.64
N VAL A 30 4.94 -0.16 -7.05
CA VAL A 30 4.29 0.82 -6.17
C VAL A 30 2.83 0.94 -6.55
N ASN A 31 1.96 1.11 -5.56
CA ASN A 31 0.54 1.29 -5.75
C ASN A 31 0.13 2.62 -5.13
N MET A 32 -0.79 3.32 -5.76
CA MET A 32 -1.41 4.50 -5.18
C MET A 32 -2.83 4.14 -4.76
N SER A 33 -3.13 4.25 -3.48
CA SER A 33 -4.46 3.96 -2.92
C SER A 33 -5.06 5.24 -2.36
N ASN A 34 -6.35 5.47 -2.62
CA ASN A 34 -7.13 6.49 -1.93
C ASN A 34 -8.48 5.89 -1.52
N PHE A 35 -9.02 6.31 -0.38
CA PHE A 35 -10.35 5.90 0.05
C PHE A 35 -11.35 7.00 -0.31
N TYR A 36 -12.37 6.63 -1.08
CA TYR A 36 -13.47 7.51 -1.48
C TYR A 36 -14.76 7.00 -0.82
N GLY A 37 -15.45 7.86 -0.08
CA GLY A 37 -16.70 7.54 0.59
C GLY A 37 -17.51 8.81 0.87
N LYS A 38 -18.84 8.70 0.90
CA LYS A 38 -19.77 9.84 1.10
C LYS A 38 -19.54 10.58 2.43
N GLU A 39 -18.92 9.92 3.41
CA GLU A 39 -18.60 10.48 4.74
C GLU A 39 -17.11 10.87 4.90
N VAL A 40 -16.30 10.77 3.84
CA VAL A 40 -14.86 11.02 3.92
C VAL A 40 -14.49 12.22 3.05
N LYS A 41 -14.54 13.42 3.65
CA LYS A 41 -13.95 14.65 3.09
C LYS A 41 -12.45 14.66 3.39
N ASP A 42 -11.62 15.01 2.41
CA ASP A 42 -10.16 15.18 2.52
C ASP A 42 -9.30 13.91 2.76
N THR A 43 -9.56 12.81 2.01
CA THR A 43 -8.61 11.68 1.97
C THR A 43 -7.43 11.99 1.03
N LYS A 44 -6.21 12.02 1.57
CA LYS A 44 -4.99 12.15 0.75
C LYS A 44 -4.55 10.78 0.21
N MET A 45 -4.22 10.75 -1.08
CA MET A 45 -3.64 9.59 -1.76
C MET A 45 -2.41 9.09 -0.99
N LYS A 46 -2.31 7.77 -0.88
CA LYS A 46 -1.22 7.10 -0.19
C LYS A 46 -0.48 6.17 -1.14
N LEU A 47 0.84 6.37 -1.18
CA LEU A 47 1.76 5.43 -1.80
C LEU A 47 1.87 4.18 -0.92
N GLY A 48 1.62 3.03 -1.51
CA GLY A 48 1.91 1.70 -1.01
C GLY A 48 2.84 0.97 -1.98
N PHE A 49 3.27 -0.22 -1.58
CA PHE A 49 4.11 -1.09 -2.38
C PHE A 49 3.46 -2.47 -2.52
N ASN A 50 3.79 -3.17 -3.60
CA ASN A 50 3.54 -4.59 -3.77
C ASN A 50 4.83 -5.33 -4.10
N VAL A 51 4.92 -6.57 -3.63
CA VAL A 51 6.02 -7.48 -3.93
C VAL A 51 5.48 -8.90 -3.89
N GLY A 52 5.86 -9.73 -4.85
CA GLY A 52 5.31 -11.06 -4.97
C GLY A 52 6.08 -11.94 -5.93
N ILE A 53 5.73 -13.23 -5.88
CA ILE A 53 6.10 -14.20 -6.89
C ILE A 53 4.98 -14.28 -7.92
N ALA A 54 5.34 -14.32 -9.20
CA ALA A 54 4.44 -14.38 -10.32
C ALA A 54 4.69 -15.66 -11.12
N ALA A 55 3.60 -16.24 -11.61
CA ALA A 55 3.58 -17.41 -12.46
C ALA A 55 2.73 -17.07 -13.70
N ASP A 56 3.39 -16.86 -14.82
CA ASP A 56 2.76 -16.55 -16.09
C ASP A 56 2.76 -17.81 -16.96
N TYR A 57 1.60 -18.39 -17.23
CA TYR A 57 1.42 -19.59 -18.05
C TYR A 57 0.95 -19.21 -19.46
N GLU A 58 1.82 -19.35 -20.45
CA GLU A 58 1.52 -19.11 -21.87
C GLU A 58 0.95 -20.39 -22.47
N PHE A 59 -0.34 -20.36 -22.84
CA PHE A 59 -1.00 -21.49 -23.50
C PHE A 59 -1.08 -21.31 -25.01
N GLU A 60 -1.14 -20.06 -25.48
CA GLU A 60 -1.01 -19.68 -26.89
C GLU A 60 0.03 -18.57 -27.06
N SER A 61 0.55 -18.39 -28.28
CA SER A 61 1.61 -17.41 -28.60
C SER A 61 1.32 -15.97 -28.14
N ASN A 62 0.04 -15.62 -28.02
CA ASN A 62 -0.41 -14.28 -27.67
C ASN A 62 -1.26 -14.26 -26.39
N VAL A 63 -1.53 -15.41 -25.76
CA VAL A 63 -2.44 -15.50 -24.62
C VAL A 63 -1.81 -16.27 -23.46
N ALA A 64 -1.86 -15.67 -22.29
CA ALA A 64 -1.26 -16.20 -21.08
C ALA A 64 -2.21 -16.06 -19.89
N ILE A 65 -2.14 -16.98 -18.93
CA ILE A 65 -2.77 -16.86 -17.62
C ILE A 65 -1.69 -16.39 -16.65
N GLN A 66 -1.90 -15.24 -16.02
CA GLN A 66 -1.00 -14.70 -15.00
C GLN A 66 -1.61 -14.95 -13.62
N SER A 67 -0.90 -15.72 -12.82
CA SER A 67 -1.21 -15.96 -11.42
C SER A 67 0.01 -15.64 -10.55
N GLY A 68 -0.14 -15.69 -9.24
CA GLY A 68 0.97 -15.48 -8.33
C GLY A 68 0.53 -15.23 -6.90
N LEU A 69 1.50 -14.94 -6.05
CA LEU A 69 1.30 -14.57 -4.66
C LEU A 69 1.95 -13.22 -4.41
N TYR A 70 1.13 -12.22 -4.13
CA TYR A 70 1.55 -10.84 -3.99
C TYR A 70 1.23 -10.33 -2.58
N PHE A 71 2.23 -9.82 -1.91
CA PHE A 71 2.08 -9.00 -0.73
C PHE A 71 1.85 -7.55 -1.17
N ILE A 72 0.67 -7.00 -0.92
CA ILE A 72 0.29 -5.63 -1.30
C ILE A 72 -0.12 -4.81 -0.07
N THR A 73 0.36 -3.58 0.00
CA THR A 73 -0.06 -2.61 1.02
C THR A 73 -1.03 -1.61 0.41
N LYS A 74 -2.24 -1.55 0.95
CA LYS A 74 -3.28 -0.58 0.58
C LYS A 74 -3.58 0.30 1.79
N GLY A 75 -3.89 1.57 1.58
CA GLY A 75 -4.19 2.46 2.69
C GLY A 75 -4.69 3.83 2.26
N ALA A 76 -5.14 4.61 3.25
CA ALA A 76 -5.51 6.01 3.10
C ALA A 76 -4.88 6.85 4.21
N LYS A 77 -4.63 8.12 3.89
CA LYS A 77 -4.51 9.15 4.92
C LYS A 77 -5.88 9.79 5.09
N LEU A 78 -6.48 9.58 6.26
CA LEU A 78 -7.67 10.30 6.69
C LEU A 78 -7.17 11.64 7.24
N SER A 79 -7.17 12.68 6.41
CA SER A 79 -6.73 14.00 6.81
C SER A 79 -7.91 14.82 7.37
N SER A 80 -7.62 15.48 8.48
CA SER A 80 -8.12 16.81 8.83
C SER A 80 -9.52 16.93 9.43
N THR A 81 -9.63 16.65 10.72
CA THR A 81 -10.48 17.50 11.57
C THR A 81 -9.63 18.69 12.03
N LYS A 82 -9.89 19.88 11.48
CA LYS A 82 -9.31 21.12 12.01
C LYS A 82 -10.12 21.48 13.24
N ILE A 83 -9.48 21.50 14.40
CA ILE A 83 -10.07 22.10 15.59
C ILE A 83 -9.56 23.53 15.66
N ASP A 84 -10.44 24.48 15.32
CA ASP A 84 -10.21 25.91 15.52
C ASP A 84 -10.94 26.31 16.80
N GLN A 85 -10.20 26.43 17.91
CA GLN A 85 -10.72 27.00 19.15
C GLN A 85 -10.01 28.33 19.44
N LYS A 86 -10.82 29.35 19.75
CA LYS A 86 -10.35 30.65 20.24
C LYS A 86 -10.58 30.73 21.73
N VAL A 87 -9.54 31.01 22.49
CA VAL A 87 -9.64 31.40 23.91
C VAL A 87 -8.98 32.78 24.02
N GLY A 88 -9.79 33.85 24.07
CA GLY A 88 -9.30 35.23 23.98
C GLY A 88 -8.60 35.52 22.64
N ASP A 89 -7.39 36.11 22.68
CA ASP A 89 -6.53 36.36 21.52
C ASP A 89 -5.70 35.14 21.07
N ILE A 90 -5.80 34.02 21.78
CA ILE A 90 -5.01 32.82 21.52
C ILE A 90 -5.78 31.90 20.58
N LYS A 91 -5.17 31.60 19.42
CA LYS A 91 -5.69 30.63 18.45
C LYS A 91 -5.04 29.27 18.68
N LEU A 92 -5.84 28.27 19.04
CA LEU A 92 -5.42 26.88 19.09
C LEU A 92 -5.89 26.17 17.81
N SER A 93 -4.92 25.73 17.00
CA SER A 93 -5.17 24.92 15.81
C SER A 93 -4.57 23.53 16.00
N GLY A 94 -5.44 22.52 16.09
CA GLY A 94 -5.05 21.11 16.19
C GLY A 94 -5.27 20.38 14.87
N THR A 95 -4.25 19.67 14.37
CA THR A 95 -4.37 18.75 13.24
C THR A 95 -4.18 17.33 13.72
N VAL A 96 -5.22 16.51 13.59
CA VAL A 96 -5.15 15.06 13.86
C VAL A 96 -5.00 14.35 12.51
N ASP A 97 -3.81 13.81 12.25
CA ASP A 97 -3.55 12.99 11.06
C ASP A 97 -3.74 11.51 11.42
N LYS A 98 -4.80 10.89 10.91
CA LYS A 98 -5.01 9.45 11.03
C LYS A 98 -4.57 8.74 9.74
N THR A 99 -3.60 7.86 9.86
CA THR A 99 -3.07 7.09 8.74
C THR A 99 -3.46 5.63 8.89
N ALA A 100 -4.25 5.11 7.96
CA ALA A 100 -4.59 3.69 7.89
C ALA A 100 -3.67 2.98 6.88
N ASN A 101 -3.10 1.83 7.29
CA ASN A 101 -2.44 0.86 6.41
C ASN A 101 -3.11 -0.49 6.59
N ALA A 102 -3.39 -1.16 5.50
CA ALA A 102 -3.82 -2.54 5.45
C ALA A 102 -2.88 -3.33 4.54
N MET A 103 -2.46 -4.49 5.02
CA MET A 103 -1.57 -5.43 4.35
C MET A 103 -2.42 -6.60 3.87
N TYR A 104 -2.34 -6.90 2.59
CA TYR A 104 -3.09 -7.98 1.95
C TYR A 104 -2.13 -8.95 1.28
N LEU A 105 -2.46 -10.23 1.36
CA LEU A 105 -1.91 -11.28 0.53
C LEU A 105 -2.90 -11.52 -0.61
N GLN A 106 -2.47 -11.26 -1.83
CA GLN A 106 -3.30 -11.27 -3.02
C GLN A 106 -2.84 -12.37 -3.98
N ILE A 107 -3.81 -13.13 -4.49
CA ILE A 107 -3.64 -14.14 -5.53
C ILE A 107 -4.51 -13.72 -6.71
N PRO A 108 -3.94 -13.04 -7.72
CA PRO A 108 -4.64 -12.73 -8.95
C PRO A 108 -4.76 -13.97 -9.83
N LEU A 109 -5.85 -14.06 -10.59
CA LEU A 109 -6.02 -14.97 -11.71
C LEU A 109 -6.38 -14.13 -12.92
N HIS A 110 -5.39 -13.64 -13.63
CA HIS A 110 -5.58 -12.75 -14.78
C HIS A 110 -5.39 -13.50 -16.09
N LEU A 111 -6.24 -13.21 -17.08
CA LEU A 111 -5.97 -13.54 -18.48
C LEU A 111 -5.21 -12.37 -19.10
N ALA A 112 -4.09 -12.65 -19.75
CA ALA A 112 -3.21 -11.68 -20.37
C ALA A 112 -3.09 -11.92 -21.87
N TYR A 113 -3.26 -10.86 -22.67
CA TYR A 113 -3.06 -10.83 -24.10
C TYR A 113 -1.80 -10.02 -24.43
N LYS A 114 -0.87 -10.62 -25.15
CA LYS A 114 0.45 -10.06 -25.50
C LYS A 114 0.42 -9.62 -26.95
N ILE A 115 0.70 -8.34 -27.19
CA ILE A 115 0.80 -7.71 -28.51
C ILE A 115 2.25 -7.27 -28.70
N ASP A 116 2.92 -7.87 -29.67
CA ASP A 116 4.26 -7.45 -30.10
C ASP A 116 4.15 -6.24 -31.02
N VAL A 117 4.65 -5.08 -30.58
CA VAL A 117 4.54 -3.82 -31.33
C VAL A 117 5.82 -3.53 -32.11
N THR A 118 6.97 -3.86 -31.55
CA THR A 118 8.30 -3.64 -32.16
C THR A 118 9.26 -4.69 -31.62
N PRO A 119 10.33 -5.09 -32.34
CA PRO A 119 11.34 -6.01 -31.79
C PRO A 119 11.89 -5.48 -30.45
N GLY A 120 11.57 -6.19 -29.36
CA GLY A 120 11.95 -5.82 -27.99
C GLY A 120 10.89 -5.04 -27.18
N ALA A 121 9.78 -4.62 -27.79
CA ALA A 121 8.67 -3.96 -27.09
C ALA A 121 7.36 -4.74 -27.26
N ARG A 122 6.84 -5.22 -26.13
CA ARG A 122 5.60 -5.99 -26.04
C ARG A 122 4.64 -5.30 -25.09
N VAL A 123 3.43 -5.04 -25.57
CA VAL A 123 2.32 -4.55 -24.76
C VAL A 123 1.57 -5.76 -24.22
N VAL A 124 1.35 -5.82 -22.91
CA VAL A 124 0.62 -6.90 -22.27
C VAL A 124 -0.64 -6.33 -21.63
N LEU A 125 -1.79 -6.67 -22.19
CA LEU A 125 -3.09 -6.35 -21.60
C LEU A 125 -3.47 -7.52 -20.69
N HIS A 126 -3.94 -7.25 -19.47
CA HIS A 126 -4.37 -8.32 -18.58
C HIS A 126 -5.59 -7.93 -17.77
N ALA A 127 -6.48 -8.89 -17.53
CA ALA A 127 -7.67 -8.68 -16.74
C ALA A 127 -8.10 -9.99 -16.09
N GLY A 128 -8.59 -9.92 -14.87
CA GLY A 128 -9.22 -11.06 -14.23
C GLY A 128 -9.52 -10.84 -12.76
N PRO A 129 -10.20 -11.81 -12.13
CA PRO A 129 -10.47 -11.76 -10.71
C PRO A 129 -9.17 -11.87 -9.90
N TYR A 130 -9.24 -11.44 -8.65
CA TYR A 130 -8.21 -11.68 -7.66
C TYR A 130 -8.84 -12.02 -6.32
N ALA A 131 -8.24 -12.95 -5.59
CA ALA A 131 -8.51 -13.17 -4.18
C ALA A 131 -7.53 -12.33 -3.37
N ALA A 132 -8.00 -11.63 -2.34
CA ALA A 132 -7.15 -10.91 -1.41
C ALA A 132 -7.53 -11.26 0.03
N TYR A 133 -6.54 -11.65 0.82
CA TYR A 133 -6.68 -11.98 2.23
C TYR A 133 -5.95 -10.95 3.09
N GLY A 134 -6.66 -10.31 4.02
CA GLY A 134 -6.06 -9.33 4.94
C GLY A 134 -5.21 -10.02 6.00
N VAL A 135 -3.89 -9.79 5.97
CA VAL A 135 -2.95 -10.39 6.93
C VAL A 135 -2.59 -9.45 8.07
N GLY A 136 -2.95 -8.17 7.96
CA GLY A 136 -2.75 -7.21 9.03
C GLY A 136 -3.17 -5.80 8.65
N GLY A 137 -3.43 -4.99 9.65
CA GLY A 137 -3.71 -3.57 9.47
C GLY A 137 -3.09 -2.78 10.61
N LYS A 138 -2.37 -1.71 10.26
CA LYS A 138 -1.82 -0.77 11.23
C LYS A 138 -2.46 0.58 11.04
N ILE A 139 -3.16 1.04 12.07
CA ILE A 139 -3.68 2.40 12.16
C ILE A 139 -2.68 3.17 13.02
N SER A 140 -2.08 4.21 12.44
CA SER A 140 -1.18 5.12 13.14
C SER A 140 -1.79 6.51 13.14
N GLY A 141 -2.10 7.01 14.33
CA GLY A 141 -2.49 8.39 14.56
C GLY A 141 -1.28 9.22 14.96
N LYS A 142 -1.07 10.36 14.30
CA LYS A 142 -0.16 11.39 14.78
C LYS A 142 -0.98 12.64 15.07
N SER A 143 -0.97 13.09 16.32
CA SER A 143 -1.57 14.35 16.73
C SER A 143 -0.47 15.43 16.66
N THR A 144 -0.67 16.46 15.85
CA THR A 144 0.20 17.64 15.82
C THR A 144 -0.63 18.84 16.24
N VAL A 145 -0.32 19.40 17.41
CA VAL A 145 -0.97 20.63 17.90
C VAL A 145 -0.01 21.79 17.72
N LYS A 146 -0.45 22.85 17.04
CA LYS A 146 0.32 24.10 16.90
C LYS A 146 -0.36 25.18 17.73
N VAL A 147 0.40 25.78 18.65
CA VAL A 147 -0.03 26.97 19.41
C VAL A 147 0.56 28.20 18.73
N SER A 148 -0.28 29.17 18.34
CA SER A 148 0.16 30.42 17.74
C SER A 148 -0.42 31.59 18.53
N GLY A 149 0.45 32.33 19.23
CA GLY A 149 0.13 33.45 20.11
C GLY A 149 1.14 33.57 21.25
N ASN A 150 1.25 34.74 21.88
CA ASN A 150 2.03 34.92 23.10
C ASN A 150 1.24 34.25 24.25
N VAL A 151 1.76 33.17 24.83
CA VAL A 151 1.12 32.47 25.95
C VAL A 151 1.56 33.16 27.25
N PRO A 152 0.69 33.93 27.93
CA PRO A 152 1.05 34.52 29.21
C PRO A 152 1.28 33.41 30.26
N ALA A 153 2.18 33.65 31.22
CA ALA A 153 2.74 32.62 32.11
C ALA A 153 1.68 31.93 32.99
N ASP A 154 0.53 32.57 33.20
CA ASP A 154 -0.64 32.12 33.94
C ASP A 154 -1.46 31.06 33.18
N GLN A 155 -1.44 31.04 31.84
CA GLN A 155 -2.19 30.07 31.03
C GLN A 155 -1.35 28.91 30.49
N LYS A 156 -0.03 28.96 30.70
CA LYS A 156 0.92 27.93 30.22
C LYS A 156 0.60 26.53 30.75
N ALA A 157 0.22 26.43 32.02
CA ALA A 157 -0.15 25.15 32.65
C ALA A 157 -1.45 24.56 32.07
N ALA A 158 -2.42 25.41 31.71
CA ALA A 158 -3.68 24.98 31.10
C ALA A 158 -3.47 24.54 29.64
N VAL A 159 -2.60 25.24 28.91
CA VAL A 159 -2.22 24.86 27.55
C VAL A 159 -1.43 23.54 27.54
N ASP A 160 -0.48 23.35 28.47
CA ASP A 160 0.27 22.08 28.60
C ASP A 160 -0.63 20.92 29.03
N ALA A 161 -1.60 21.14 29.93
CA ALA A 161 -2.59 20.13 30.31
C ALA A 161 -3.50 19.74 29.14
N ALA A 162 -3.97 20.72 28.35
CA ALA A 162 -4.76 20.47 27.15
C ALA A 162 -3.95 19.72 26.08
N LEU A 163 -2.67 20.08 25.88
CA LEU A 163 -1.76 19.36 24.98
C LEU A 163 -1.56 17.91 25.41
N LYS A 164 -1.44 17.65 26.72
CA LYS A 164 -1.29 16.30 27.26
C LYS A 164 -2.55 15.45 27.09
N GLN A 165 -3.75 16.04 27.20
CA GLN A 165 -5.01 15.34 26.92
C GLN A 165 -5.22 15.04 25.43
N ILE A 166 -4.72 15.87 24.52
CA ILE A 166 -4.84 15.65 23.07
C ILE A 166 -3.83 14.59 22.57
N ASN A 167 -2.72 14.39 23.28
CA ASN A 167 -1.65 13.45 22.92
C ASN A 167 -1.70 12.10 23.67
N ALA A 168 -2.60 11.93 24.63
CA ALA A 168 -2.86 10.65 25.31
C ALA A 168 -3.90 9.82 24.53
#